data_AF-A0A9P4GJ61-F1
#
_entry.id   AF-A0A9P4GJ61-F1
#
_cell.length_a   1.000
_cell.length_b   1.000
_cell.length_c   1.000
_cell.angle_alpha   90.00
_cell.angle_beta   90.00
_cell.angle_gamma   90.00
#
_symmetry.space_group_name_H-M   'P 1'
#
loop_
_entity.id
_entity.type
_entity.pdbx_description
1 polymer ?
#
loop_
_entity_poly.entity_id
_entity_poly.type
_entity_poly.pdbx_seq_one_letter_code
_entity_poly.pdbx_strand_id
1 'polypeptide(L)'
;PKSRERCATQVGLHVPRDVFKQAEAEFRLKRARVQEKLCQNLEKTYPRVPPADRNKLHRLIASQAPDMIGNAGLARIKIIVRDYVHDNYTRFKDLAAFYGDSRDTEVSARAHCKVEKILACWSG
;
A
#
# COMPACT_ATOMS: atom_id res chain seq x y z
N PRO A 1 -31.24 -28.98 41.50
CA PRO A 1 -29.80 -28.99 41.12
C PRO A 1 -29.51 -29.96 39.97
N LYS A 2 -29.09 -29.43 38.82
CA LYS A 2 -27.99 -29.91 37.96
C LYS A 2 -27.97 -29.05 36.70
N SER A 3 -26.89 -28.31 36.56
CA SER A 3 -26.57 -27.35 35.51
C SER A 3 -26.65 -28.01 34.13
N ARG A 4 -27.44 -27.43 33.23
CA ARG A 4 -27.25 -27.64 31.79
C ARG A 4 -25.98 -26.89 31.40
N GLU A 5 -24.85 -27.58 31.37
CA GLU A 5 -23.63 -27.07 30.74
C GLU A 5 -23.95 -26.83 29.26
N ARG A 6 -24.05 -25.55 28.88
CA ARG A 6 -24.01 -25.16 27.47
C ARG A 6 -22.57 -25.39 27.02
N CYS A 7 -22.30 -26.49 26.30
CA CYS A 7 -21.09 -26.61 25.52
C CYS A 7 -21.05 -25.42 24.55
N ALA A 8 -20.07 -24.54 24.73
CA ALA A 8 -19.80 -23.47 23.79
C ALA A 8 -19.53 -24.12 22.43
N THR A 9 -20.47 -23.98 21.50
CA THR A 9 -20.28 -24.26 20.07
C THR A 9 -19.28 -23.22 19.57
N GLN A 10 -17.99 -23.49 19.76
CA GLN A 10 -16.94 -22.69 19.16
C GLN A 10 -17.01 -22.93 17.65
N VAL A 11 -17.70 -22.03 16.95
CA VAL A 11 -17.77 -22.05 15.49
C VAL A 11 -16.37 -21.68 14.98
N GLY A 12 -15.63 -22.70 14.56
CA GLY A 12 -14.29 -22.55 14.00
C GLY A 12 -13.83 -23.85 13.36
N LEU A 13 -13.06 -23.74 12.26
CA LEU A 13 -12.39 -24.88 11.67
C LEU A 13 -11.22 -25.28 12.58
N HIS A 14 -11.23 -26.52 13.09
CA HIS A 14 -10.06 -27.09 13.74
C HIS A 14 -9.02 -27.41 12.66
N VAL A 15 -7.90 -26.69 12.67
CA VAL A 15 -6.78 -26.92 11.75
C VAL A 15 -5.62 -27.53 12.55
N PRO A 16 -5.08 -28.69 12.16
CA PRO A 16 -3.91 -29.26 12.80
C PRO A 16 -2.75 -28.26 12.84
N ARG A 17 -2.02 -28.23 13.96
CA ARG A 17 -0.95 -27.23 14.20
C ARG A 17 0.09 -27.21 13.08
N ASP A 18 0.43 -28.36 12.54
CA ASP A 18 1.45 -28.47 11.48
C ASP A 18 0.94 -27.92 10.15
N VAL A 19 -0.33 -28.15 9.83
CA VAL A 19 -1.00 -27.56 8.66
C VAL A 19 -1.05 -26.03 8.80
N PHE A 20 -1.38 -25.52 9.99
CA PHE A 20 -1.37 -24.08 10.24
C PHE A 20 0.02 -23.47 10.07
N LYS A 21 1.06 -24.08 10.67
CA LYS A 21 2.45 -23.60 10.55
C LYS A 21 2.95 -23.63 9.11
N GLN A 22 2.61 -24.67 8.36
CA GLN A 22 2.97 -24.76 6.96
C GLN A 22 2.29 -23.65 6.15
N ALA A 23 0.97 -23.47 6.31
CA ALA A 23 0.23 -22.42 5.63
C ALA A 23 0.76 -21.02 5.98
N GLU A 24 1.11 -20.78 7.24
CA GLU A 24 1.71 -19.53 7.69
C GLU A 24 3.07 -19.28 7.01
N ALA A 25 3.94 -20.29 6.95
CA ALA A 25 5.25 -20.19 6.31
C ALA A 25 5.12 -19.92 4.80
N GLU A 26 4.24 -20.65 4.11
CA GLU A 26 3.96 -20.44 2.68
C GLU A 26 3.37 -19.05 2.42
N PHE A 27 2.48 -18.57 3.29
CA PHE A 27 1.91 -17.23 3.19
C PHE A 27 2.98 -16.16 3.35
N ARG A 28 3.86 -16.28 4.36
CA ARG A 28 5.00 -15.36 4.57
C ARG A 28 5.93 -15.35 3.37
N LEU A 29 6.24 -16.52 2.79
CA LEU A 29 7.08 -16.63 1.59
C LEU A 29 6.44 -15.95 0.37
N LYS A 30 5.15 -16.21 0.13
CA LYS A 30 4.40 -15.55 -0.97
C LYS A 30 4.40 -14.04 -0.79
N ARG A 31 4.20 -13.55 0.44
CA ARG A 31 4.22 -12.11 0.76
C ARG A 31 5.59 -11.50 0.48
N ALA A 32 6.68 -12.13 0.91
CA ALA A 32 8.04 -11.66 0.65
C ALA A 32 8.31 -11.53 -0.86
N ARG A 33 7.88 -12.52 -1.66
CA ARG A 33 7.99 -12.48 -3.13
C ARG A 33 7.18 -11.34 -3.76
N VAL A 34 5.99 -11.04 -3.24
CA VAL A 34 5.18 -9.90 -3.71
C VAL A 34 5.88 -8.59 -3.40
N GLN A 35 6.40 -8.43 -2.18
CA GLN A 35 7.15 -7.24 -1.77
C GLN A 35 8.39 -7.01 -2.66
N GLU A 36 9.17 -8.06 -2.90
CA GLU A 36 10.34 -8.00 -3.78
C GLU A 36 9.95 -7.57 -5.20
N LYS A 37 8.91 -8.18 -5.77
CA LYS A 37 8.39 -7.80 -7.09
C LYS A 37 7.90 -6.35 -7.14
N LEU A 38 7.28 -5.84 -6.08
CA LEU A 38 6.87 -4.44 -5.99
C LEU A 38 8.10 -3.53 -5.99
N CYS A 39 9.14 -3.84 -5.21
CA CYS A 39 10.38 -3.07 -5.21
C CYS A 39 11.05 -3.06 -6.60
N GLN A 40 11.16 -4.21 -7.26
CA GLN A 40 11.71 -4.30 -8.61
C GLN A 40 10.87 -3.51 -9.63
N ASN A 41 9.54 -3.57 -9.50
CA ASN A 41 8.65 -2.82 -10.38
C ASN A 41 8.77 -1.29 -10.17
N LEU A 42 9.03 -0.85 -8.93
CA LEU A 42 9.32 0.57 -8.64
C LEU A 42 10.55 1.02 -9.40
N GLU A 43 11.65 0.28 -9.28
CA GLU A 43 12.93 0.62 -9.91
C GLU A 43 12.84 0.60 -11.43
N LYS A 44 12.07 -0.35 -11.99
CA LYS A 44 11.85 -0.43 -13.43
C LYS A 44 10.95 0.69 -13.95
N THR A 45 9.87 1.01 -13.24
CA THR A 45 8.88 1.99 -13.71
C THR A 45 9.35 3.42 -13.50
N TYR A 46 10.13 3.66 -12.45
CA TYR A 46 10.60 4.98 -12.06
C TYR A 46 12.11 4.97 -11.76
N PRO A 47 12.95 4.76 -12.78
CA PRO A 47 14.40 4.61 -12.59
C PRO A 47 15.07 5.89 -12.08
N ARG A 48 14.49 7.06 -12.36
CA ARG A 48 15.04 8.38 -12.01
C ARG A 48 14.53 8.94 -10.68
N VAL A 49 13.84 8.14 -9.87
CA VAL A 49 13.40 8.56 -8.52
C VAL A 49 14.62 8.96 -7.68
N PRO A 50 14.60 10.12 -7.02
CA PRO A 50 15.67 10.52 -6.11
C PRO A 50 15.91 9.48 -5.01
N PRO A 51 17.16 9.22 -4.59
CA PRO A 51 17.45 8.15 -3.62
C PRO A 51 16.70 8.28 -2.28
N ALA A 52 16.50 9.51 -1.80
CA ALA A 52 15.77 9.76 -0.56
C ALA A 52 14.30 9.32 -0.65
N ASP A 53 13.64 9.64 -1.77
CA ASP A 53 12.25 9.28 -2.05
C ASP A 53 12.10 7.80 -2.32
N ARG A 54 13.06 7.20 -3.03
CA ARG A 54 13.12 5.75 -3.27
C ARG A 54 13.11 4.98 -1.95
N ASN A 55 13.97 5.36 -1.01
CA ASN A 55 14.03 4.72 0.32
C ASN A 55 12.74 4.88 1.13
N LYS A 56 12.01 5.99 0.95
CA LYS A 56 10.69 6.18 1.57
C LYS A 56 9.63 5.31 0.89
N LEU A 57 9.63 5.23 -0.42
CA LEU A 57 8.72 4.39 -1.20
C LEU A 57 8.91 2.90 -0.91
N HIS A 58 10.14 2.40 -0.80
CA HIS A 58 10.40 1.02 -0.38
C HIS A 58 9.86 0.73 1.02
N ARG A 59 10.05 1.66 1.97
CA ARG A 59 9.47 1.54 3.32
C ARG A 59 7.94 1.55 3.29
N LEU A 60 7.34 2.42 2.47
CA LEU A 60 5.89 2.50 2.30
C LEU A 60 5.33 1.19 1.71
N ILE A 61 5.95 0.65 0.66
CA ILE A 61 5.62 -0.64 0.06
C ILE A 61 5.73 -1.76 1.11
N ALA A 62 6.81 -1.80 1.91
CA ALA A 62 6.97 -2.78 2.97
C ALA A 62 5.87 -2.69 4.03
N SER A 63 5.45 -1.47 4.39
CA SER A 63 4.40 -1.24 5.38
C SER A 63 3.00 -1.61 4.89
N GLN A 64 2.72 -1.48 3.59
CA GLN A 64 1.43 -1.79 2.97
C GLN A 64 1.36 -3.22 2.40
N ALA A 65 2.50 -3.89 2.24
CA ALA A 65 2.59 -5.27 1.77
C ALA A 65 1.70 -6.28 2.53
N PRO A 66 1.40 -6.15 3.83
CA PRO A 66 0.45 -7.04 4.52
C PRO A 66 -0.95 -7.07 3.89
N ASP A 67 -1.39 -5.96 3.30
CA ASP A 67 -2.72 -5.83 2.69
C ASP A 67 -2.73 -6.11 1.18
N MET A 68 -1.57 -6.43 0.61
CA MET A 68 -1.38 -6.60 -0.83
C MET A 68 -1.24 -8.07 -1.19
N ILE A 69 -2.36 -8.68 -1.60
CA ILE A 69 -2.40 -10.08 -2.00
C ILE A 69 -2.55 -10.19 -3.53
N GLY A 70 -1.73 -11.05 -4.13
CA GLY A 70 -1.83 -11.43 -5.54
C GLY A 70 -1.52 -10.30 -6.52
N ASN A 71 -1.96 -10.47 -7.77
CA ASN A 71 -1.68 -9.54 -8.87
C ASN A 71 -2.32 -8.15 -8.68
N ALA A 72 -3.40 -8.06 -7.89
CA ALA A 72 -4.02 -6.78 -7.53
C ALA A 72 -3.06 -5.88 -6.73
N GLY A 73 -2.16 -6.47 -5.93
CA GLY A 73 -1.09 -5.73 -5.27
C GLY A 73 -0.12 -5.08 -6.27
N LEU A 74 0.25 -5.78 -7.34
CA LEU A 74 1.21 -5.27 -8.32
C LEU A 74 0.69 -4.04 -9.08
N ALA A 75 -0.63 -3.96 -9.32
CA ALA A 75 -1.26 -2.82 -9.98
C ALA A 75 -1.29 -1.55 -9.09
N ARG A 76 -1.22 -1.71 -7.76
CA ARG A 76 -1.27 -0.58 -6.82
C ARG A 76 0.00 0.26 -6.77
N ILE A 77 1.10 -0.18 -7.37
CA ILE A 77 2.36 0.58 -7.26
C ILE A 77 2.26 2.00 -7.83
N LYS A 78 1.56 2.15 -8.96
CA LYS A 78 1.32 3.46 -9.57
C LYS A 78 0.51 4.37 -8.65
N ILE A 79 -0.45 3.80 -7.93
CA ILE A 79 -1.28 4.52 -6.95
C ILE A 79 -0.40 4.95 -5.77
N ILE A 80 0.37 4.03 -5.19
CA ILE A 80 1.28 4.31 -4.06
C ILE A 80 2.25 5.44 -4.41
N VAL A 81 2.88 5.38 -5.58
CA VAL A 81 3.83 6.41 -6.02
C VAL A 81 3.14 7.73 -6.30
N ARG A 82 1.97 7.72 -6.94
CA ARG A 82 1.17 8.93 -7.19
C ARG A 82 0.74 9.60 -5.89
N ASP A 83 0.23 8.84 -4.93
CA ASP A 83 -0.20 9.34 -3.63
C ASP A 83 1.00 9.87 -2.83
N TYR A 84 2.15 9.19 -2.88
CA TYR A 84 3.40 9.67 -2.30
C TYR A 84 3.81 11.02 -2.89
N VAL A 85 3.83 11.16 -4.22
CA VAL A 85 4.22 12.41 -4.88
C VAL A 85 3.23 13.51 -4.55
N HIS A 86 1.94 13.20 -4.60
CA HIS A 86 0.88 14.12 -4.23
C HIS A 86 1.09 14.65 -2.81
N ASP A 87 1.28 13.78 -1.83
CA ASP A 87 1.43 14.13 -0.42
C ASP A 87 2.73 14.88 -0.08
N ASN A 88 3.82 14.62 -0.81
CA ASN A 88 5.14 15.17 -0.47
C ASN A 88 5.52 16.39 -1.33
N TYR A 89 4.95 16.55 -2.52
CA TYR A 89 5.32 17.61 -3.47
C TYR A 89 4.21 18.60 -3.77
N THR A 90 3.00 18.37 -3.26
CA THR A 90 1.89 19.32 -3.36
C THR A 90 1.46 19.78 -1.97
N ARG A 91 1.06 21.05 -1.84
CA ARG A 91 0.50 21.61 -0.60
C ARG A 91 -0.95 21.16 -0.35
N PHE A 92 -1.39 20.06 -0.97
CA PHE A 92 -2.79 19.64 -0.90
C PHE A 92 -3.21 19.24 0.51
N LYS A 93 -2.29 18.69 1.31
CA LYS A 93 -2.52 18.43 2.75
C LYS A 93 -2.80 19.71 3.54
N ASP A 94 -2.14 20.81 3.20
CA ASP A 94 -2.37 22.10 3.86
C ASP A 94 -3.72 22.70 3.41
N LEU A 95 -4.08 22.55 2.14
CA LEU A 95 -5.31 23.11 1.57
C LEU A 95 -6.58 22.45 2.10
N ALA A 96 -6.55 21.15 2.40
CA ALA A 96 -7.69 20.43 2.98
C ALA A 96 -8.04 20.91 4.42
N ALA A 97 -7.09 21.50 5.14
CA ALA A 97 -7.30 22.01 6.50
C ALA A 97 -7.85 23.45 6.53
N PHE A 98 -7.67 24.23 5.46
CA PHE A 98 -8.05 25.65 5.43
C PHE A 98 -9.35 25.95 4.69
N TYR A 99 -9.78 25.10 3.76
CA TYR A 99 -10.97 25.36 2.95
C TYR A 99 -12.15 24.50 3.41
N GLY A 100 -12.91 25.05 4.36
CA GLY A 100 -14.33 24.73 4.46
C GLY A 100 -15.01 25.18 3.17
N ASP A 101 -15.35 24.22 2.31
CA ASP A 101 -16.38 24.34 1.27
C ASP A 101 -16.03 24.97 -0.10
N SER A 102 -14.81 25.46 -0.37
CA SER A 102 -14.40 25.72 -1.77
C SER A 102 -13.53 24.59 -2.29
N ARG A 103 -14.15 23.64 -3.00
CA ARG A 103 -13.48 22.78 -3.97
C ARG A 103 -12.89 23.66 -5.07
N ASP A 104 -11.74 24.24 -4.80
CA ASP A 104 -10.99 24.98 -5.81
C ASP A 104 -10.42 23.96 -6.81
N THR A 105 -11.23 23.70 -7.83
CA THR A 105 -10.96 22.76 -8.91
C THR A 105 -9.68 23.14 -9.64
N GLU A 106 -9.34 24.42 -9.67
CA GLU A 106 -8.12 24.93 -10.28
C GLU A 106 -6.89 24.54 -9.46
N VAL A 107 -6.95 24.69 -8.13
CA VAL A 107 -5.86 24.27 -7.23
C VAL A 107 -5.65 22.76 -7.31
N SER A 108 -6.73 21.99 -7.38
CA SER A 108 -6.70 20.53 -7.57
C SER A 108 -6.09 20.15 -8.92
N ALA A 109 -6.49 20.83 -10.01
CA ALA A 109 -5.94 20.60 -11.35
C ALA A 109 -4.44 20.94 -11.43
N ARG A 110 -4.01 22.04 -10.79
CA ARG A 110 -2.60 22.43 -10.70
C ARG A 110 -1.78 21.39 -9.92
N ALA A 111 -2.32 20.88 -8.81
CA ALA A 111 -1.68 19.81 -8.04
C ALA A 111 -1.54 18.53 -8.89
N HIS A 112 -2.60 18.11 -9.58
CA HIS A 112 -2.54 16.96 -10.50
C HIS A 112 -1.50 17.16 -11.59
N CYS A 113 -1.50 18.32 -12.27
CA CYS A 113 -0.50 18.62 -13.31
C CYS A 113 0.93 18.54 -12.77
N LYS A 114 1.17 19.03 -11.55
CA LYS A 114 2.48 18.97 -10.90
C LYS A 114 2.89 17.52 -10.59
N VAL A 115 1.98 16.71 -10.08
CA VAL A 115 2.22 15.28 -9.82
C VAL A 115 2.60 14.56 -11.12
N GLU A 116 1.81 14.71 -12.18
CA GLU A 116 2.09 14.05 -13.46
C GLU A 116 3.44 14.49 -14.06
N LYS A 117 3.81 15.78 -13.93
CA LYS A 117 5.14 16.26 -14.34
C LYS A 117 6.28 15.56 -13.58
N ILE A 118 6.15 15.43 -12.27
CA ILE A 118 7.17 14.76 -11.43
C ILE A 118 7.26 13.27 -11.82
N LEU A 119 6.11 12.60 -11.94
CA LEU A 119 6.06 11.18 -12.32
C LEU A 119 6.69 10.95 -13.70
N ALA A 120 6.43 11.83 -14.68
CA ALA A 120 7.05 11.78 -16.00
C ALA A 120 8.58 11.95 -15.92
N CYS A 121 9.07 12.88 -15.10
CA CYS A 121 10.51 13.03 -14.87
C CYS A 121 11.13 11.77 -14.23
N TRP A 122 10.42 11.12 -13.32
CA TRP A 122 10.88 9.92 -12.63
C TRP A 122 10.87 8.66 -13.50
N SER A 123 9.90 8.55 -14.42
CA SER A 123 9.79 7.42 -15.34
C SER A 123 10.85 7.41 -16.44
N GLY A 124 11.43 8.57 -16.74
CA GLY A 124 12.53 8.70 -17.71
C GLY A 124 12.09 9.27 -19.05
#